data_AF-A0A2N8SKV9-F1
#
_entry.id   AF-A0A2N8SKV9-F1
#
_cell.length_a   1.000
_cell.length_b   1.000
_cell.length_c   1.000
_cell.angle_alpha   90.00
_cell.angle_beta   90.00
_cell.angle_gamma   90.00
#
_symmetry.space_group_name_H-M   'P 1'
#
loop_
_entity.id
_entity.type
_entity.pdbx_description
1 polymer ?
#
loop_
_entity_poly.entity_id
_entity_poly.type
_entity_poly.pdbx_seq_one_letter_code
_entity_poly.pdbx_strand_id
1 'polypeptide(L)'
;MRATVPTPTRLRVLRALVAGLAALPVIALAQALCSADQQPLCLNRCTCLPAPVPPASLQSEALYQRLQGLAAAGLEAWIRKSRDQLALQPSQPVPLQVRSQLEPYYDLAVLETARYRVGDDSVLTTAGALLRNPDIAAVTLIDLIVFRNEADAEHNVALWAHELKHVEQYLQWGVGEFARRYTQDYQQVEQPGYAMELRIERELGQRAAGPAAP
;
A
#
# COMPACT_ATOMS: atom_id res chain seq x y z
N MET A 1 37.23 58.85 -53.91
CA MET A 1 37.47 58.15 -55.20
C MET A 1 37.50 56.65 -54.96
N ARG A 2 36.83 55.92 -55.85
CA ARG A 2 36.80 54.46 -56.14
C ARG A 2 37.70 53.55 -55.28
N ALA A 3 37.13 52.61 -54.53
CA ALA A 3 36.66 51.27 -54.94
C ALA A 3 37.78 50.23 -54.93
N THR A 4 37.59 49.13 -54.19
CA THR A 4 37.46 47.76 -54.72
C THR A 4 37.32 46.76 -53.57
N VAL A 5 36.25 45.95 -53.64
CA VAL A 5 36.12 44.67 -52.94
C VAL A 5 36.72 43.58 -53.85
N PRO A 6 37.38 42.56 -53.29
CA PRO A 6 36.91 41.19 -53.56
C PRO A 6 36.96 40.28 -52.31
N THR A 7 35.84 39.61 -52.05
CA THR A 7 35.74 38.28 -51.42
C THR A 7 36.30 37.20 -52.38
N PRO A 8 36.54 35.92 -52.02
CA PRO A 8 35.98 35.12 -50.91
C PRO A 8 37.07 34.31 -50.15
N THR A 9 36.78 33.46 -49.15
CA THR A 9 36.67 32.00 -49.38
C THR A 9 36.17 31.30 -48.12
N ARG A 10 35.11 30.54 -48.34
CA ARG A 10 34.44 29.60 -47.43
C ARG A 10 35.41 28.45 -47.07
N LEU A 11 35.95 28.39 -45.85
CA LEU A 11 36.58 27.15 -45.36
C LEU A 11 36.81 27.13 -43.84
N ARG A 12 35.78 27.35 -43.02
CA ARG A 12 35.93 27.23 -41.54
C ARG A 12 34.87 26.42 -40.80
N VAL A 13 33.87 25.85 -41.47
CA VAL A 13 32.74 25.22 -40.77
C VAL A 13 32.85 23.69 -40.63
N LEU A 14 33.78 23.02 -41.32
CA LEU A 14 33.81 21.54 -41.36
C LEU A 14 34.87 20.87 -40.46
N ARG A 15 35.22 21.45 -39.31
CA ARG A 15 36.15 20.81 -38.34
C ARG A 15 35.59 20.60 -36.93
N ALA A 16 34.40 21.09 -36.62
CA ALA A 16 33.81 20.93 -35.29
C ALA A 16 32.89 19.71 -35.13
N LEU A 17 32.46 19.05 -36.22
CA LEU A 17 31.49 17.94 -36.17
C LEU A 17 32.11 16.53 -36.14
N VAL A 18 33.41 16.37 -36.39
CA VAL A 18 34.06 15.04 -36.44
C VAL A 18 34.65 14.62 -35.08
N ALA A 19 34.90 15.56 -34.16
CA ALA A 19 35.46 15.24 -32.85
C ALA A 19 34.44 14.70 -31.83
N GLY A 20 33.13 14.89 -32.06
CA GLY A 20 32.07 14.43 -31.15
C GLY A 20 31.62 12.97 -31.35
N LEU A 21 31.87 12.37 -32.53
CA LEU A 21 31.41 11.01 -32.86
C LEU A 21 32.41 9.90 -32.50
N ALA A 22 33.66 10.22 -32.14
CA ALA A 22 34.67 9.20 -31.84
C ALA A 22 34.73 8.78 -30.35
N ALA A 23 34.08 9.52 -29.44
CA ALA A 23 34.10 9.21 -28.00
C ALA A 23 32.96 8.28 -27.55
N LEU A 24 31.84 8.25 -28.29
CA LEU A 24 30.68 7.40 -28.00
C LEU A 24 30.90 5.88 -28.19
N PRO A 25 31.70 5.37 -29.15
CA PRO A 25 31.85 3.92 -29.34
C PRO A 25 32.77 3.23 -28.32
N VAL A 26 33.68 3.97 -27.67
CA VAL A 26 34.68 3.39 -26.75
C VAL A 26 34.04 2.91 -25.45
N ILE A 27 33.06 3.64 -24.93
CA ILE A 27 32.39 3.30 -23.66
C ILE A 27 31.46 2.09 -23.85
N ALA A 28 30.78 1.98 -25.00
CA ALA A 28 29.88 0.88 -25.31
C ALA A 28 30.61 -0.47 -25.52
N LEU A 29 31.79 -0.46 -26.15
CA LEU A 29 32.62 -1.65 -26.33
C LEU A 29 33.25 -2.14 -25.02
N ALA A 30 33.56 -1.23 -24.09
CA ALA A 30 34.14 -1.58 -22.80
C ALA A 30 33.15 -2.30 -21.86
N GLN A 31 31.86 -2.00 -21.95
CA GLN A 31 30.81 -2.69 -21.19
C GLN A 31 30.65 -4.16 -21.62
N ALA A 32 30.97 -4.49 -22.87
CA ALA A 32 30.90 -5.87 -23.39
C ALA A 32 32.11 -6.75 -22.99
N LEU A 33 33.18 -6.16 -22.44
CA LEU A 33 34.42 -6.85 -22.08
C LEU A 33 34.50 -7.21 -20.58
N CYS A 34 33.68 -6.59 -19.74
CA CYS A 34 33.65 -6.86 -18.30
C CYS A 34 32.58 -7.93 -17.98
N SER A 35 32.83 -8.73 -16.94
CA SER A 35 31.83 -9.67 -16.42
C SER A 35 30.64 -8.93 -15.79
N ALA A 36 29.50 -9.60 -15.60
CA ALA A 36 28.26 -8.98 -15.11
C ALA A 36 28.42 -8.21 -13.76
N ASP A 37 29.39 -8.61 -12.93
CA ASP A 37 29.66 -8.01 -11.62
C ASP A 37 30.80 -6.97 -11.64
N GLN A 38 31.18 -6.49 -12.82
CA GLN A 38 32.28 -5.53 -13.00
C GLN A 38 31.84 -4.31 -13.81
N GLN A 39 32.49 -3.17 -13.57
CA GLN A 39 32.27 -1.95 -14.33
C GLN A 39 33.58 -1.47 -14.98
N PRO A 40 33.55 -1.05 -16.25
CA PRO A 40 34.73 -0.51 -16.92
C PRO A 40 35.02 0.92 -16.44
N LEU A 41 36.23 1.17 -15.94
CA LEU A 41 36.75 2.52 -15.73
C LEU A 41 37.75 2.84 -16.85
N CYS A 42 37.41 3.81 -17.71
CA CYS A 42 38.23 4.17 -18.86
C CYS A 42 38.91 5.52 -18.66
N LEU A 43 40.20 5.50 -18.31
CA LEU A 43 41.08 6.67 -18.30
C LEU A 43 42.27 6.36 -19.22
N ASN A 44 42.15 6.71 -20.51
CA ASN A 44 43.03 6.30 -21.63
C ASN A 44 43.14 4.79 -21.91
N ARG A 45 42.93 3.92 -20.91
CA ARG A 45 42.75 2.47 -21.02
C ARG A 45 41.57 2.07 -20.15
N CYS A 46 40.84 1.04 -20.56
CA CYS A 46 39.72 0.51 -19.78
C CYS A 46 40.21 -0.66 -18.92
N THR A 47 39.95 -0.58 -17.62
CA THR A 47 40.14 -1.69 -16.69
C THR A 47 38.79 -2.07 -16.08
N CYS A 48 38.55 -3.37 -15.90
CA CYS A 48 37.36 -3.85 -15.21
C CYS A 48 37.64 -3.84 -13.71
N LEU A 49 36.87 -3.06 -12.97
CA LEU A 49 36.86 -3.06 -11.51
C LEU A 49 35.64 -3.84 -11.03
N PRO A 50 35.72 -4.54 -9.87
CA PRO A 50 34.52 -5.05 -9.23
C PRO A 50 33.54 -3.88 -9.04
N ALA A 51 32.26 -4.12 -9.35
CA ALA A 51 31.24 -3.11 -9.15
C ALA A 51 31.32 -2.60 -7.69
N PRO A 52 31.20 -1.28 -7.46
CA PRO A 52 31.24 -0.74 -6.11
C PRO A 52 30.17 -1.45 -5.28
N VAL A 53 30.62 -2.13 -4.22
CA VAL A 53 29.72 -2.75 -3.24
C VAL A 53 28.87 -1.60 -2.69
N PRO A 54 27.53 -1.66 -2.76
CA PRO A 54 26.70 -0.59 -2.23
C PRO A 54 27.09 -0.37 -0.76
N PRO A 55 27.17 0.90 -0.30
CA PRO A 55 27.45 1.18 1.11
C PRO A 55 26.50 0.36 2.00
N ALA A 56 27.00 -0.08 3.17
CA ALA A 56 26.25 -0.97 4.06
C ALA A 56 24.83 -0.47 4.38
N SER A 57 24.62 0.86 4.40
CA SER A 57 23.31 1.50 4.56
C SER A 57 22.32 1.19 3.42
N LEU A 58 22.76 1.17 2.17
CA LEU A 58 21.89 0.83 1.04
C LEU A 58 21.56 -0.67 0.99
N GLN A 59 22.45 -1.52 1.50
CA GLN A 59 22.19 -2.95 1.65
C GLN A 59 21.16 -3.23 2.76
N SER A 60 21.25 -2.52 3.89
CA SER A 60 20.26 -2.64 4.95
C SER A 60 18.88 -2.18 4.49
N GLU A 61 18.77 -1.04 3.79
CA GLU A 61 17.49 -0.57 3.23
C GLU A 61 16.88 -1.57 2.26
N ALA A 62 17.67 -2.13 1.33
CA ALA A 62 17.19 -3.14 0.40
C ALA A 62 16.73 -4.43 1.12
N LEU A 63 17.41 -4.83 2.20
CA LEU A 63 16.99 -5.94 3.03
C LEU A 63 15.67 -5.63 3.75
N TYR A 64 15.54 -4.45 4.37
CA TYR A 64 14.31 -4.02 5.03
C TYR A 64 13.13 -4.00 4.06
N GLN A 65 13.31 -3.46 2.86
CA GLN A 65 12.27 -3.45 1.82
C GLN A 65 11.83 -4.87 1.41
N ARG A 66 12.79 -5.80 1.29
CA ARG A 66 12.48 -7.21 1.00
C ARG A 66 11.70 -7.87 2.15
N LEU A 67 12.12 -7.64 3.38
CA LEU A 67 11.42 -8.16 4.57
C LEU A 67 9.99 -7.60 4.65
N GLN A 68 9.82 -6.31 4.38
CA GLN A 68 8.50 -5.68 4.32
C GLN A 68 7.63 -6.25 3.21
N GLY A 69 8.20 -6.52 2.04
CA GLY A 69 7.49 -7.18 0.93
C GLY A 69 7.03 -8.59 1.29
N LEU A 70 7.87 -9.37 1.97
CA LEU A 70 7.50 -10.71 2.45
C LEU A 70 6.41 -10.64 3.52
N ALA A 71 6.49 -9.69 4.45
CA ALA A 71 5.47 -9.48 5.46
C ALA A 71 4.12 -9.11 4.82
N ALA A 72 4.12 -8.20 3.85
CA ALA A 72 2.91 -7.79 3.13
C ALA A 72 2.29 -8.96 2.36
N ALA A 73 3.10 -9.74 1.64
CA ALA A 73 2.63 -10.92 0.92
C ALA A 73 2.07 -11.99 1.87
N GLY A 74 2.70 -12.19 3.03
CA GLY A 74 2.21 -13.09 4.07
C GLY A 74 0.86 -12.67 4.63
N LEU A 75 0.70 -11.38 4.95
CA LEU A 75 -0.56 -10.82 5.45
C LEU A 75 -1.66 -10.91 4.38
N GLU A 76 -1.37 -10.54 3.12
CA GLU A 76 -2.33 -10.67 2.02
C GLU A 76 -2.81 -12.12 1.85
N ALA A 77 -1.87 -13.07 1.84
CA ALA A 77 -2.19 -14.49 1.71
C ALA A 77 -3.05 -14.99 2.87
N TRP A 78 -2.75 -14.55 4.10
CA TRP A 78 -3.56 -14.89 5.26
C TRP A 78 -4.97 -14.32 5.15
N ILE A 79 -5.14 -13.02 4.83
CA ILE A 79 -6.46 -12.38 4.68
C ILE A 79 -7.31 -13.16 3.68
N ARG A 80 -6.78 -13.41 2.48
CA ARG A 80 -7.50 -14.13 1.42
C ARG A 80 -7.88 -15.54 1.85
N LYS A 81 -6.92 -16.29 2.39
CA LYS A 81 -7.14 -17.68 2.81
C LYS A 81 -8.19 -17.77 3.92
N SER A 82 -8.09 -16.93 4.94
CA SER A 82 -9.06 -16.90 6.05
C SER A 82 -10.46 -16.52 5.56
N ARG A 83 -10.55 -15.52 4.69
CA ARG A 83 -11.82 -15.15 4.05
C ARG A 83 -12.43 -16.32 3.28
N ASP A 84 -11.66 -16.96 2.42
CA ASP A 84 -12.15 -18.04 1.56
C ASP A 84 -12.57 -19.28 2.37
N GLN A 85 -11.85 -19.60 3.44
CA GLN A 85 -12.22 -20.67 4.36
C GLN A 85 -13.57 -20.39 5.05
N LEU A 86 -13.79 -19.16 5.48
CA LEU A 86 -15.04 -18.75 6.13
C LEU A 86 -16.21 -18.62 5.15
N ALA A 87 -15.94 -18.26 3.90
CA ALA A 87 -16.95 -18.15 2.84
C ALA A 87 -17.58 -19.49 2.44
N LEU A 88 -17.01 -20.63 2.88
CA LEU A 88 -17.61 -21.96 2.72
C LEU A 88 -18.87 -22.15 3.57
N GLN A 89 -19.13 -21.25 4.52
CA GLN A 89 -20.26 -21.32 5.44
C GLN A 89 -21.17 -20.09 5.25
N PRO A 90 -22.47 -20.18 5.57
CA PRO A 90 -23.41 -19.07 5.39
C PRO A 90 -23.02 -17.84 6.21
N SER A 91 -22.88 -16.68 5.58
CA SER A 91 -22.71 -15.38 6.24
C SER A 91 -24.00 -14.57 6.17
N GLN A 92 -24.12 -13.60 7.07
CA GLN A 92 -25.29 -12.73 7.15
C GLN A 92 -24.99 -11.34 6.54
N PRO A 93 -25.97 -10.66 5.93
CA PRO A 93 -25.80 -9.25 5.54
C PRO A 93 -25.68 -8.34 6.78
N VAL A 94 -25.24 -7.10 6.62
CA VAL A 94 -25.32 -6.08 7.69
C VAL A 94 -26.75 -6.03 8.27
N PRO A 95 -26.95 -6.14 9.60
CA PRO A 95 -28.27 -6.06 10.21
C PRO A 95 -28.98 -4.75 9.83
N LEU A 96 -30.28 -4.82 9.51
CA LEU A 96 -31.03 -3.67 8.99
C LEU A 96 -30.96 -2.45 9.92
N GLN A 97 -31.02 -2.66 11.23
CA GLN A 97 -30.91 -1.60 12.24
C GLN A 97 -29.52 -0.95 12.25
N VAL A 98 -28.45 -1.70 12.02
CA VAL A 98 -27.10 -1.17 11.92
C VAL A 98 -26.96 -0.40 10.60
N ARG A 99 -27.41 -1.00 9.49
CA ARG A 99 -27.33 -0.42 8.15
C ARG A 99 -28.00 0.95 8.07
N SER A 100 -29.23 1.08 8.58
CA SER A 100 -29.97 2.35 8.54
C SER A 100 -29.29 3.48 9.31
N GLN A 101 -28.53 3.15 10.35
CA GLN A 101 -27.79 4.14 11.14
C GLN A 101 -26.46 4.55 10.48
N LEU A 102 -25.87 3.68 9.65
CA LEU A 102 -24.57 3.90 9.01
C LEU A 102 -24.65 4.35 7.55
N GLU A 103 -25.84 4.26 6.93
CA GLU A 103 -26.13 4.76 5.57
C GLU A 103 -25.66 6.21 5.31
N PRO A 104 -25.75 7.16 6.26
CA PRO A 104 -25.24 8.51 6.03
C PRO A 104 -23.72 8.66 5.97
N TYR A 105 -22.95 7.65 6.38
CA TYR A 105 -21.48 7.75 6.56
C TYR A 105 -20.70 6.90 5.55
N TYR A 106 -21.35 5.93 4.92
CA TYR A 106 -20.74 4.96 4.02
C TYR A 106 -21.49 4.88 2.71
N ASP A 107 -20.74 4.70 1.62
CA ASP A 107 -21.33 4.41 0.31
C ASP A 107 -22.14 3.11 0.38
N LEU A 108 -23.24 3.07 -0.38
CA LEU A 108 -24.08 1.89 -0.53
C LEU A 108 -23.27 0.65 -0.91
N ALA A 109 -22.25 0.79 -1.76
CA ALA A 109 -21.37 -0.30 -2.16
C ALA A 109 -20.66 -0.96 -0.97
N VAL A 110 -20.25 -0.18 0.04
CA VAL A 110 -19.62 -0.70 1.26
C VAL A 110 -20.64 -1.51 2.07
N LEU A 111 -21.83 -0.95 2.28
CA LEU A 111 -22.90 -1.57 3.09
C LEU A 111 -23.52 -2.82 2.43
N GLU A 112 -23.52 -2.90 1.11
CA GLU A 112 -24.03 -4.06 0.35
C GLU A 112 -23.00 -5.17 0.17
N THR A 113 -21.72 -4.80 0.11
CA THR A 113 -20.63 -5.78 0.04
C THR A 113 -20.44 -6.49 1.38
N ALA A 114 -20.54 -5.76 2.48
CA ALA A 114 -20.25 -6.27 3.81
C ALA A 114 -21.16 -7.44 4.22
N ARG A 115 -20.53 -8.50 4.70
CA ARG A 115 -21.14 -9.66 5.35
C ARG A 115 -20.56 -9.83 6.73
N TYR A 116 -21.29 -10.49 7.64
CA TYR A 116 -20.75 -10.85 8.94
C TYR A 116 -20.97 -12.31 9.32
N ARG A 117 -20.13 -12.72 10.28
CA ARG A 117 -20.25 -13.97 11.04
C ARG A 117 -19.93 -13.69 12.50
N VAL A 118 -20.43 -14.57 13.37
CA VAL A 118 -20.10 -14.62 14.78
C VAL A 118 -19.36 -15.92 15.06
N GLY A 119 -18.28 -15.85 15.82
CA GLY A 119 -17.54 -17.02 16.26
C GLY A 119 -16.61 -17.58 15.17
N ASP A 120 -15.32 -17.30 15.33
CA ASP A 120 -14.21 -18.09 14.82
C ASP A 120 -12.95 -17.72 15.60
N ASP A 121 -12.79 -18.33 16.78
CA ASP A 121 -11.69 -18.02 17.69
C ASP A 121 -10.32 -18.27 17.05
N SER A 122 -10.22 -19.17 16.07
CA SER A 122 -8.96 -19.47 15.39
C SER A 122 -8.52 -18.30 14.50
N VAL A 123 -9.45 -17.72 13.74
CA VAL A 123 -9.22 -16.54 12.91
C VAL A 123 -8.97 -15.33 13.79
N LEU A 124 -9.76 -15.13 14.84
CA LEU A 124 -9.61 -13.99 15.76
C LEU A 124 -8.30 -14.05 16.54
N THR A 125 -7.87 -15.23 16.99
CA THR A 125 -6.58 -15.41 17.67
C THR A 125 -5.42 -15.13 16.71
N THR A 126 -5.52 -15.63 15.47
CA THR A 126 -4.48 -15.39 14.46
C THR A 126 -4.43 -13.93 14.05
N ALA A 127 -5.59 -13.29 13.90
CA ALA A 127 -5.71 -11.86 13.66
C ALA A 127 -5.03 -11.08 14.79
N GLY A 128 -5.27 -11.45 16.05
CA GLY A 128 -4.68 -10.75 17.19
C GLY A 128 -3.15 -10.80 17.19
N ALA A 129 -2.58 -11.95 16.83
CA ALA A 129 -1.15 -12.12 16.67
C ALA A 129 -0.58 -11.33 15.48
N LEU A 130 -1.23 -11.38 14.31
CA LEU A 130 -0.74 -10.75 13.08
C LEU A 130 -0.92 -9.24 13.06
N LEU A 131 -2.03 -8.75 13.62
CA LEU A 131 -2.40 -7.33 13.66
C LEU A 131 -1.89 -6.61 14.92
N ARG A 132 -1.20 -7.33 15.82
CA ARG A 132 -0.66 -6.81 17.09
C ARG A 132 -1.73 -6.20 18.00
N ASN A 133 -2.92 -6.80 18.01
CA ASN A 133 -4.04 -6.40 18.84
C ASN A 133 -4.52 -7.62 19.66
N PRO A 134 -4.23 -7.72 20.96
CA PRO A 134 -4.63 -8.90 21.74
C PRO A 134 -6.14 -9.00 21.98
N ASP A 135 -6.87 -7.89 21.93
CA ASP A 135 -8.28 -7.79 22.34
C ASP A 135 -9.19 -7.44 21.14
N ILE A 136 -9.05 -8.19 20.04
CA ILE A 136 -9.86 -8.00 18.84
C ILE A 136 -11.32 -8.39 19.11
N ALA A 137 -12.22 -7.40 19.07
CA ALA A 137 -13.67 -7.59 19.14
C ALA A 137 -14.25 -8.05 17.79
N ALA A 138 -13.70 -7.55 16.68
CA ALA A 138 -14.03 -7.98 15.33
C ALA A 138 -12.83 -7.84 14.39
N VAL A 139 -12.81 -8.62 13.30
CA VAL A 139 -11.81 -8.47 12.24
C VAL A 139 -12.48 -8.47 10.87
N THR A 140 -12.08 -7.54 10.01
CA THR A 140 -12.54 -7.47 8.62
C THR A 140 -11.58 -8.19 7.67
N LEU A 141 -12.12 -9.21 6.99
CA LEU A 141 -11.44 -9.99 5.95
C LEU A 141 -12.10 -9.71 4.59
N ILE A 142 -11.61 -8.68 3.90
CA ILE A 142 -12.13 -8.22 2.60
C ILE A 142 -13.58 -7.70 2.73
N ASP A 143 -14.55 -8.56 2.46
CA ASP A 143 -16.00 -8.30 2.52
C ASP A 143 -16.65 -8.93 3.76
N LEU A 144 -15.90 -9.75 4.52
CA LEU A 144 -16.42 -10.54 5.62
C LEU A 144 -15.90 -10.05 6.97
N ILE A 145 -16.79 -9.59 7.82
CA ILE A 145 -16.49 -9.15 9.18
C ILE A 145 -16.78 -10.30 10.16
N VAL A 146 -15.78 -10.68 10.95
CA VAL A 146 -15.91 -11.75 11.95
C VAL A 146 -15.95 -11.10 13.32
N PHE A 147 -17.12 -11.15 13.96
CA PHE A 147 -17.30 -10.68 15.32
C PHE A 147 -17.00 -11.80 16.32
N ARG A 148 -16.43 -11.42 17.46
CA ARG A 148 -16.19 -12.32 18.58
C ARG A 148 -17.47 -12.84 19.21
N ASN A 149 -18.46 -11.98 19.38
CA ASN A 149 -19.73 -12.32 20.01
C ASN A 149 -20.92 -11.71 19.26
N GLU A 150 -22.09 -12.27 19.50
CA GLU A 150 -23.32 -11.92 18.81
C GLU A 150 -23.83 -10.53 19.21
N ALA A 151 -23.66 -10.14 20.48
CA ALA A 151 -24.10 -8.84 20.97
C ALA A 151 -23.42 -7.68 20.23
N ASP A 152 -22.11 -7.79 19.99
CA ASP A 152 -21.37 -6.82 19.18
C ASP A 152 -21.85 -6.80 17.73
N ALA A 153 -22.06 -7.98 17.13
CA ALA A 153 -22.54 -8.11 15.76
C ALA A 153 -23.95 -7.54 15.55
N GLU A 154 -24.83 -7.60 16.55
CA GLU A 154 -26.23 -7.17 16.42
C GLU A 154 -26.47 -5.73 16.89
N HIS A 155 -25.70 -5.24 17.86
CA HIS A 155 -26.04 -4.01 18.58
C HIS A 155 -24.93 -2.96 18.61
N ASN A 156 -23.67 -3.32 18.35
CA ASN A 156 -22.56 -2.39 18.44
C ASN A 156 -22.34 -1.65 17.11
N VAL A 157 -23.17 -0.62 16.88
CA VAL A 157 -23.14 0.21 15.67
C VAL A 157 -21.80 0.93 15.49
N ALA A 158 -21.14 1.30 16.60
CA ALA A 158 -19.85 1.96 16.56
C ALA A 158 -18.74 1.03 16.08
N LEU A 159 -18.69 -0.20 16.60
CA LEU A 159 -17.76 -1.23 16.13
C LEU A 159 -18.02 -1.58 14.65
N TRP A 160 -19.28 -1.68 14.23
CA TRP A 160 -19.61 -1.84 12.81
C TRP A 160 -19.06 -0.70 11.96
N ALA A 161 -19.12 0.54 12.45
CA ALA A 161 -18.58 1.68 11.75
C ALA A 161 -17.06 1.59 11.62
N HIS A 162 -16.35 1.01 12.60
CA HIS A 162 -14.93 0.70 12.48
C HIS A 162 -14.70 -0.32 11.35
N GLU A 163 -15.35 -1.48 11.43
CA GLU A 163 -15.13 -2.60 10.50
C GLU A 163 -15.50 -2.26 9.05
N LEU A 164 -16.57 -1.49 8.84
CA LEU A 164 -16.94 -1.01 7.51
C LEU A 164 -15.89 -0.05 6.90
N LYS A 165 -15.09 0.62 7.73
CA LYS A 165 -13.95 1.39 7.22
C LYS A 165 -12.91 0.48 6.57
N HIS A 166 -12.67 -0.70 7.14
CA HIS A 166 -11.78 -1.68 6.52
C HIS A 166 -12.38 -2.25 5.24
N VAL A 167 -13.69 -2.52 5.19
CA VAL A 167 -14.37 -2.92 3.94
C VAL A 167 -14.17 -1.85 2.85
N GLU A 168 -14.37 -0.58 3.19
CA GLU A 168 -14.11 0.54 2.28
C GLU A 168 -12.65 0.58 1.81
N GLN A 169 -11.69 0.43 2.73
CA GLN A 169 -10.26 0.39 2.40
C GLN A 169 -9.92 -0.78 1.45
N TYR A 170 -10.50 -1.97 1.66
CA TYR A 170 -10.33 -3.10 0.75
C TYR A 170 -10.92 -2.81 -0.63
N LEU A 171 -12.09 -2.17 -0.71
CA LEU A 171 -12.71 -1.78 -1.98
C LEU A 171 -11.87 -0.73 -2.73
N GLN A 172 -11.28 0.23 -2.01
CA GLN A 172 -10.50 1.32 -2.59
C GLN A 172 -9.08 0.90 -3.00
N TRP A 173 -8.42 0.08 -2.18
CA TRP A 173 -6.99 -0.23 -2.34
C TRP A 173 -6.76 -1.63 -2.90
N GLY A 174 -7.70 -2.55 -2.67
CA GLY A 174 -7.47 -3.98 -2.83
C GLY A 174 -6.61 -4.56 -1.70
N VAL A 175 -6.61 -5.89 -1.59
CA VAL A 175 -5.99 -6.62 -0.46
C VAL A 175 -4.47 -6.44 -0.40
N GLY A 176 -3.78 -6.42 -1.55
CA GLY A 176 -2.32 -6.30 -1.58
C GLY A 176 -1.82 -4.94 -1.10
N GLU A 177 -2.47 -3.85 -1.52
CA GLU A 177 -2.11 -2.51 -1.06
C GLU A 177 -2.53 -2.28 0.40
N PHE A 178 -3.68 -2.82 0.82
CA PHE A 178 -4.06 -2.86 2.23
C PHE A 178 -2.97 -3.53 3.07
N ALA A 179 -2.55 -4.75 2.70
CA ALA A 179 -1.54 -5.50 3.43
C ALA A 179 -0.19 -4.76 3.46
N ARG A 180 0.21 -4.15 2.33
CA ARG A 180 1.43 -3.33 2.25
C ARG A 180 1.38 -2.13 3.20
N ARG A 181 0.25 -1.42 3.27
CA ARG A 181 0.08 -0.29 4.19
C ARG A 181 0.11 -0.74 5.64
N TYR A 182 -0.58 -1.84 5.94
CA TYR A 182 -0.67 -2.37 7.30
C TYR A 182 0.68 -2.80 7.88
N THR A 183 1.51 -3.48 7.06
CA THR A 183 2.83 -3.93 7.51
C THR A 183 3.83 -2.79 7.66
N GLN A 184 3.68 -1.73 6.88
CA GLN A 184 4.49 -0.52 6.98
C GLN A 184 4.10 0.35 8.17
N ASP A 185 2.81 0.67 8.28
CA ASP A 185 2.25 1.53 9.32
C ASP A 185 0.78 1.17 9.55
N TYR A 186 0.57 0.25 10.49
CA TYR A 186 -0.77 -0.19 10.86
C TYR A 186 -1.62 0.95 11.43
N GLN A 187 -1.01 1.93 12.10
CA GLN A 187 -1.75 3.03 12.72
C GLN A 187 -2.46 3.86 11.65
N GLN A 188 -1.82 4.11 10.50
CA GLN A 188 -2.47 4.82 9.39
C GLN A 188 -3.67 4.07 8.81
N VAL A 189 -3.73 2.73 8.94
CA VAL A 189 -4.87 1.93 8.49
C VAL A 189 -5.99 1.88 9.53
N GLU A 190 -5.65 1.78 10.81
CA GLU A 190 -6.60 1.66 11.94
C GLU A 190 -7.23 3.01 12.36
N GLN A 191 -6.47 4.11 12.31
CA GLN A 191 -6.92 5.43 12.78
C GLN A 191 -8.23 5.90 12.14
N PRO A 192 -8.45 5.76 10.81
CA PRO A 192 -9.75 6.06 10.21
C PRO A 192 -10.93 5.25 10.78
N GLY A 193 -10.69 3.98 11.16
CA GLY A 193 -11.69 3.10 11.80
C GLY A 193 -12.07 3.62 13.18
N TYR A 194 -11.07 3.82 14.04
CA TYR A 194 -11.27 4.40 15.38
C TYR A 194 -11.92 5.78 15.35
N ALA A 195 -11.54 6.63 14.39
CA ALA A 195 -12.13 7.96 14.25
C ALA A 195 -13.63 7.87 13.91
N MET A 196 -14.04 6.88 13.11
CA MET A 196 -15.46 6.66 12.82
C MET A 196 -16.19 6.09 14.03
N GLU A 197 -15.63 5.09 14.70
CA GLU A 197 -16.17 4.49 15.92
C GLU A 197 -16.48 5.58 16.96
N LEU A 198 -15.47 6.38 17.32
CA LEU A 198 -15.61 7.51 18.26
C LEU A 198 -16.61 8.58 17.81
N ARG A 199 -16.79 8.75 16.50
CA ARG A 199 -17.81 9.67 15.97
C ARG A 199 -19.21 9.11 16.21
N ILE A 200 -19.43 7.84 15.85
CA ILE A 200 -20.73 7.19 16.00
C ILE A 200 -21.11 7.07 17.48
N GLU A 201 -20.19 6.69 18.37
CA GLU A 201 -20.45 6.65 19.81
C GLU A 201 -20.94 8.00 20.35
N ARG A 202 -20.28 9.10 19.96
CA ARG A 202 -20.69 10.45 20.37
C ARG A 202 -22.07 10.81 19.87
N GLU A 203 -22.36 10.54 18.60
CA GLU A 203 -23.65 10.88 18.00
C GLU A 203 -24.79 10.02 18.60
N LEU A 204 -24.55 8.74 18.91
CA LEU A 204 -25.51 7.89 19.62
C LEU A 204 -25.73 8.36 21.06
N GLY A 205 -24.67 8.72 21.77
CA GLY A 205 -24.77 9.29 23.12
C GLY A 205 -25.59 10.58 23.16
N GLN A 206 -25.41 11.47 22.17
CA GLN A 206 -26.20 12.69 22.03
C GLN A 206 -27.68 12.41 21.76
N ARG A 207 -27.99 11.43 20.89
CA ARG A 207 -29.37 11.02 20.61
C ARG A 207 -30.05 10.44 21.86
N ALA A 208 -29.31 9.66 22.65
CA ALA A 208 -29.81 9.08 23.89
C ALA A 208 -30.05 10.14 24.99
N ALA A 209 -29.24 11.19 25.04
CA ALA A 209 -29.41 12.29 25.99
C ALA A 209 -30.61 13.20 25.69
N GLY A 210 -31.17 13.15 24.46
CA GLY A 210 -32.23 14.04 23.99
C GLY A 210 -31.75 15.49 23.78
N PRO A 211 -32.54 16.35 23.11
CA PRO A 211 -32.22 17.77 23.06
C PRO A 211 -32.26 18.35 24.48
N ALA A 212 -31.21 19.08 24.87
CA ALA A 212 -31.25 19.87 26.10
C ALA A 212 -32.47 20.80 26.02
N ALA A 213 -33.38 20.67 26.99
CA ALA A 213 -34.56 21.53 27.08
C ALA A 213 -34.11 23.00 27.16
N PRO A 214 -34.79 23.92 26.46
CA PRO A 214 -34.40 25.32 26.35
C PRO A 214 -34.41 26.07 27.70
#